data_AF-A0A6H5KH93-F1
#
_entry.id   AF-A0A6H5KH93-F1
#
_cell.length_a   1.000
_cell.length_b   1.000
_cell.length_c   1.000
_cell.angle_alpha   90.00
_cell.angle_beta   90.00
_cell.angle_gamma   90.00
#
_symmetry.space_group_name_H-M   'P 1'
#
loop_
_entity.id
_entity.type
_entity.pdbx_description
1 polymer ?
#
loop_
_entity_poly.entity_id
_entity_poly.type
_entity_poly.pdbx_seq_one_letter_code
_entity_poly.pdbx_strand_id
1 'polypeptide(L)'
;MLEAAEALDENDDLGLLTGGGGGGGGGDDDANSNDGREGGPASAESQKGEDSILDIPPSWVRQLTLDRDLLALRYPPRGQRTIMYRRTKAELFAENVHPEGTTMRLTLYKDRLCTIAKEIREVFVNRADRLYSRVRFPLEGKVSELFHPGRANSLRNLVTWSGRRRELYFFVEARLDGLVSRVEDIGKKVR
;
A
#
# COMPACT_ATOMS: atom_id res chain seq x y z
N MET A 1 32.98 -21.25 -7.21
CA MET A 1 32.40 -21.86 -6.01
C MET A 1 30.94 -21.50 -5.99
N LEU A 2 30.11 -22.52 -6.08
CA LEU A 2 28.65 -22.48 -5.99
C LEU A 2 28.22 -22.32 -4.52
N GLU A 3 26.91 -22.16 -4.32
CA GLU A 3 26.16 -22.10 -3.05
C GLU A 3 26.14 -20.71 -2.38
N ALA A 4 24.99 -20.17 -1.94
CA ALA A 4 23.80 -20.83 -1.43
C ALA A 4 22.50 -20.16 -1.90
N ALA A 5 21.52 -21.00 -2.24
CA ALA A 5 20.10 -20.68 -2.27
C ALA A 5 19.42 -21.52 -1.19
N GLU A 6 18.84 -20.86 -0.19
CA GLU A 6 17.96 -21.37 0.88
C GLU A 6 17.38 -20.10 1.54
N ALA A 7 16.16 -19.98 2.03
CA ALA A 7 14.91 -20.74 1.97
C ALA A 7 13.85 -19.66 2.31
N LEU A 8 12.74 -19.60 1.60
CA LEU A 8 11.60 -18.76 1.97
C LEU A 8 10.63 -19.65 2.74
N ASP A 9 10.39 -19.30 3.99
CA ASP A 9 9.38 -19.92 4.84
C ASP A 9 8.01 -19.37 4.42
N GLU A 10 7.16 -20.27 3.93
CA GLU A 10 5.72 -20.07 3.79
C GLU A 10 5.11 -20.09 5.18
N ASN A 11 4.33 -19.06 5.52
CA ASN A 11 3.11 -19.09 6.35
C ASN A 11 2.89 -17.70 6.92
N ASP A 12 2.06 -16.88 6.26
CA ASP A 12 1.30 -15.85 6.96
C ASP A 12 -0.10 -15.73 6.35
N ASP A 13 -1.05 -15.98 7.25
CA ASP A 13 -2.46 -16.26 7.12
C ASP A 13 -3.24 -14.99 6.74
N LEU A 14 -3.78 -14.94 5.52
CA LEU A 14 -4.64 -13.86 5.05
C LEU A 14 -6.09 -14.14 5.39
N GLY A 15 -6.52 -13.64 6.56
CA GLY A 15 -7.92 -13.63 7.01
C GLY A 15 -8.83 -12.85 6.06
N LEU A 16 -9.62 -13.60 5.29
CA LEU A 16 -10.68 -13.13 4.41
C LEU A 16 -11.95 -12.88 5.24
N LEU A 17 -12.31 -11.62 5.50
CA LEU A 17 -13.62 -11.28 6.08
C LEU A 17 -14.63 -10.98 4.97
N THR A 18 -15.48 -11.96 4.70
CA THR A 18 -16.71 -11.81 3.91
C THR A 18 -17.87 -11.45 4.85
N GLY A 19 -18.49 -10.29 4.64
CA GLY A 19 -19.70 -9.87 5.35
C GLY A 19 -20.82 -9.62 4.35
N GLY A 20 -21.77 -10.55 4.25
CA GLY A 20 -22.97 -10.45 3.42
C GLY A 20 -24.22 -10.15 4.24
N GLY A 21 -25.02 -9.20 3.74
CA GLY A 21 -26.45 -9.36 3.42
C GLY A 21 -27.52 -9.58 4.52
N GLY A 22 -28.51 -8.66 4.54
CA GLY A 22 -29.89 -8.83 5.05
C GLY A 22 -30.33 -7.63 5.92
N GLY A 23 -31.46 -6.94 5.74
CA GLY A 23 -32.65 -7.09 4.90
C GLY A 23 -33.92 -6.81 5.74
N GLY A 24 -34.72 -5.80 5.37
CA GLY A 24 -36.20 -5.84 5.50
C GLY A 24 -36.92 -4.94 6.54
N GLY A 25 -37.91 -4.16 6.03
CA GLY A 25 -39.18 -3.76 6.66
C GLY A 25 -39.17 -2.44 7.45
N GLY A 26 -39.94 -1.38 7.18
CA GLY A 26 -41.19 -1.23 6.43
C GLY A 26 -42.39 -1.20 7.38
N GLY A 27 -43.02 -0.04 7.58
CA GLY A 27 -44.24 0.12 8.38
C GLY A 27 -44.55 1.58 8.75
N ASP A 28 -45.12 2.32 7.80
CA ASP A 28 -45.92 3.52 8.05
C ASP A 28 -47.31 3.08 8.54
N ASP A 29 -47.87 3.76 9.54
CA ASP A 29 -49.32 3.80 9.77
C ASP A 29 -49.71 5.13 10.44
N ASP A 30 -50.48 5.90 9.68
CA ASP A 30 -51.18 7.14 10.05
C ASP A 30 -52.39 6.88 10.98
N ALA A 31 -52.79 7.95 11.70
CA ALA A 31 -54.18 8.37 11.97
C ALA A 31 -54.51 8.71 13.45
N ASN A 32 -54.33 9.99 13.77
CA ASN A 32 -55.37 10.94 14.19
C ASN A 32 -56.60 10.40 14.98
N SER A 33 -56.81 10.89 16.20
CA SER A 33 -58.13 11.33 16.67
C SER A 33 -58.05 12.37 17.79
N ASN A 34 -58.75 13.45 17.51
CA ASN A 34 -58.97 14.71 18.23
C ASN A 34 -59.74 14.53 19.55
N ASP A 35 -59.41 15.31 20.59
CA ASP A 35 -60.46 15.88 21.46
C ASP A 35 -59.96 17.12 22.22
N GLY A 36 -60.65 18.24 22.00
CA GLY A 36 -60.31 19.55 22.56
C GLY A 36 -61.06 19.85 23.85
N ARG A 37 -60.37 20.53 24.79
CA ARG A 37 -60.98 21.35 25.85
C ARG A 37 -60.10 22.57 26.15
N GLU A 38 -60.63 23.76 25.87
CA GLU A 38 -60.10 25.06 26.29
C GLU A 38 -60.36 25.31 27.79
N GLY A 39 -59.46 26.03 28.47
CA GLY A 39 -59.76 26.64 29.76
C GLY A 39 -58.57 27.15 30.59
N GLY A 40 -58.14 28.40 30.36
CA GLY A 40 -57.71 29.33 31.43
C GLY A 40 -56.20 29.44 31.76
N PRO A 41 -55.62 30.67 31.77
CA PRO A 41 -54.20 30.90 32.06
C PRO A 41 -53.97 31.25 33.54
N ALA A 42 -52.95 30.67 34.18
CA ALA A 42 -52.26 31.26 35.34
C ALA A 42 -51.03 30.43 35.72
N SER A 43 -49.86 30.96 35.35
CA SER A 43 -48.68 31.12 36.21
C SER A 43 -48.34 30.01 37.21
N ALA A 44 -47.35 29.19 36.86
CA ALA A 44 -46.42 28.64 37.83
C ALA A 44 -45.05 28.49 37.15
N GLU A 45 -44.12 29.30 37.64
CA GLU A 45 -42.72 29.41 37.27
C GLU A 45 -42.07 28.05 37.02
N SER A 46 -41.77 27.77 35.75
CA SER A 46 -40.66 26.88 35.41
C SER A 46 -39.47 27.76 35.06
N GLN A 47 -38.90 28.41 36.08
CA GLN A 47 -37.50 28.82 36.04
C GLN A 47 -36.69 27.53 35.93
N LYS A 48 -36.56 26.99 34.71
CA LYS A 48 -35.49 26.06 34.40
C LYS A 48 -34.22 26.83 34.72
N GLY A 49 -33.56 26.39 35.78
CA GLY A 49 -32.40 27.05 36.37
C GLY A 49 -31.52 27.58 35.27
N GLU A 50 -31.28 28.89 35.34
CA GLU A 50 -30.24 29.57 34.57
C GLU A 50 -29.04 28.64 34.54
N ASP A 51 -28.72 28.21 33.31
CA ASP A 51 -27.64 27.31 33.02
C ASP A 51 -26.44 27.77 33.83
N SER A 52 -26.10 27.01 34.87
CA SER A 52 -24.88 27.22 35.63
C SER A 52 -23.76 26.88 34.66
N ILE A 53 -23.46 27.85 33.80
CA ILE A 53 -22.44 27.79 32.80
C ILE A 53 -21.16 27.78 33.61
N LEU A 54 -20.63 26.57 33.80
CA LEU A 54 -19.34 26.41 34.43
C LEU A 54 -18.36 27.24 33.59
N ASP A 55 -17.74 28.26 34.18
CA ASP A 55 -16.68 29.04 33.55
C ASP A 55 -15.46 28.14 33.35
N ILE A 56 -15.47 27.34 32.29
CA ILE A 56 -14.35 26.48 31.92
C ILE A 56 -13.31 27.39 31.25
N PRO A 57 -12.05 27.40 31.73
CA PRO A 57 -11.01 28.19 31.09
C PRO A 57 -10.83 27.74 29.63
N PRO A 58 -10.53 28.67 28.71
CA PRO A 58 -10.31 28.34 27.30
C PRO A 58 -9.13 27.38 27.17
N SER A 59 -9.19 26.51 26.16
CA SER A 59 -8.10 25.56 25.88
C SER A 59 -6.79 26.31 25.65
N TRP A 60 -5.70 25.78 26.21
CA TRP A 60 -4.36 26.36 26.05
C TRP A 60 -3.79 26.20 24.63
N VAL A 61 -4.51 25.48 23.77
CA VAL A 61 -4.12 25.17 22.40
C VAL A 61 -5.28 25.51 21.47
N ARG A 62 -4.96 26.00 20.26
CA ARG A 62 -5.94 26.21 19.19
C ARG A 62 -6.52 24.87 18.72
N GLN A 63 -7.76 24.90 18.22
CA GLN A 63 -8.37 23.75 17.57
C GLN A 63 -7.50 23.25 16.40
N LEU A 64 -7.17 21.96 16.42
CA LEU A 64 -6.42 21.30 15.36
C LEU A 64 -7.37 20.97 14.21
N THR A 65 -7.14 21.55 13.03
CA THR A 65 -7.86 21.22 11.79
C THR A 65 -7.00 20.27 10.96
N LEU A 66 -7.41 19.01 10.88
CA LEU A 66 -6.76 18.00 10.06
C LEU A 66 -7.73 17.56 8.96
N ASP A 67 -7.24 17.55 7.73
CA ASP A 67 -7.99 16.99 6.62
C ASP A 67 -8.01 15.45 6.72
N ARG A 68 -9.14 14.84 6.36
CA ARG A 68 -9.33 13.39 6.44
C ARG A 68 -8.37 12.64 5.52
N ASP A 69 -8.14 13.19 4.34
CA ASP A 69 -7.27 12.61 3.33
C ASP A 69 -5.81 12.61 3.79
N LEU A 70 -5.38 13.69 4.47
CA LEU A 70 -4.05 13.77 5.08
C LEU A 70 -3.89 12.80 6.24
N LEU A 71 -4.95 12.57 7.02
CA LEU A 71 -4.92 11.62 8.14
C LEU A 71 -4.80 10.17 7.66
N ALA A 72 -5.47 9.82 6.55
CA ALA A 72 -5.40 8.48 5.95
C ALA A 72 -4.03 8.17 5.32
N LEU A 73 -3.23 9.19 5.04
CA LEU A 73 -1.98 9.05 4.30
C LEU A 73 -0.81 8.63 5.21
N ARG A 74 -0.10 7.56 4.85
CA ARG A 74 1.03 7.04 5.65
C ARG A 74 2.20 8.03 5.83
N TYR A 75 2.44 8.93 4.87
CA TYR A 75 3.52 9.93 4.91
C TYR A 75 3.01 11.34 4.52
N PRO A 76 2.27 12.04 5.40
CA PRO A 76 1.77 13.37 5.11
C PRO A 76 2.92 14.41 4.97
N PRO A 77 2.76 15.48 4.17
CA PRO A 77 1.58 15.82 3.36
C PRO A 77 1.61 15.28 1.91
N ARG A 78 2.75 14.76 1.44
CA ARG A 78 2.94 14.37 0.02
C ARG A 78 2.87 12.87 -0.25
N GLY A 79 2.64 12.06 0.78
CA GLY A 79 2.63 10.60 0.66
C GLY A 79 4.02 10.01 0.43
N GLN A 80 5.08 10.73 0.75
CA GLN A 80 6.45 10.26 0.59
C GLN A 80 7.38 10.78 1.70
N ARG A 81 8.40 9.99 2.01
CA ARG A 81 9.42 10.31 3.00
C ARG A 81 10.78 9.80 2.52
N THR A 82 11.79 10.67 2.54
CA THR A 82 13.16 10.31 2.18
C THR A 82 14.06 10.41 3.41
N ILE A 83 14.85 9.36 3.67
CA ILE A 83 15.78 9.27 4.78
C ILE A 83 17.17 8.99 4.23
N MET A 84 18.14 9.81 4.63
CA MET A 84 19.55 9.64 4.28
C MET A 84 20.27 8.93 5.42
N TYR A 85 20.86 7.78 5.12
CA TYR A 85 21.73 7.02 6.00
C TYR A 85 23.16 7.03 5.47
N ARG A 86 24.10 6.49 6.27
CA ARG A 86 25.50 6.35 5.83
C ARG A 86 25.58 5.45 4.59
N ARG A 87 25.95 6.05 3.44
CA ARG A 87 26.06 5.38 2.12
C ARG A 87 24.75 4.80 1.61
N THR A 88 23.59 5.28 2.06
CA THR A 88 22.30 4.72 1.66
C THR A 88 21.23 5.80 1.66
N LYS A 89 20.39 5.82 0.62
CA LYS A 89 19.19 6.66 0.53
C LYS A 89 17.97 5.76 0.54
N ALA A 90 17.08 5.96 1.52
CA ALA A 90 15.80 5.27 1.60
C ALA A 90 14.68 6.24 1.20
N GLU A 91 13.95 5.90 0.16
CA GLU A 91 12.76 6.60 -0.32
C GLU A 91 11.55 5.73 -0.02
N LEU A 92 10.64 6.23 0.80
CA LEU A 92 9.43 5.55 1.24
C LEU A 92 8.23 6.28 0.66
N PHE A 93 7.29 5.54 0.10
CA PHE A 93 6.08 6.07 -0.52
C PHE A 93 4.87 5.40 0.12
N ALA A 94 3.78 6.15 0.25
CA ALA A 94 2.48 5.60 0.62
C ALA A 94 1.95 4.79 -0.57
N GLU A 95 1.09 3.82 -0.27
CA GLU A 95 0.48 2.97 -1.28
C GLU A 95 -0.32 3.80 -2.28
N ASN A 96 -0.25 3.44 -3.56
CA ASN A 96 -0.96 4.09 -4.66
C ASN A 96 -0.64 5.59 -4.88
N VAL A 97 0.37 6.16 -4.20
CA VAL A 97 0.81 7.55 -4.42
C VAL A 97 1.84 7.64 -5.53
N HIS A 98 2.79 6.71 -5.58
CA HIS A 98 3.82 6.70 -6.61
C HIS A 98 3.25 6.17 -7.93
N PRO A 99 3.43 6.84 -9.08
CA PRO A 99 2.83 6.44 -10.36
C PRO A 99 3.27 5.05 -10.84
N GLU A 100 4.47 4.62 -10.46
CA GLU A 100 4.98 3.28 -10.80
C GLU A 100 4.52 2.17 -9.82
N GLY A 101 3.74 2.50 -8.77
CA GLY A 101 3.35 1.55 -7.71
C GLY A 101 4.48 1.18 -6.74
N THR A 102 5.53 2.00 -6.68
CA THR A 102 6.69 1.80 -5.78
C THR A 102 6.32 2.22 -4.36
N THR A 103 6.47 1.33 -3.38
CA THR A 103 6.25 1.63 -1.96
C THR A 103 7.55 1.95 -1.24
N MET A 104 8.67 1.35 -1.69
CA MET A 104 10.00 1.61 -1.13
C MET A 104 11.07 1.51 -2.22
N ARG A 105 12.02 2.44 -2.19
CA ARG A 105 13.26 2.39 -2.97
C ARG A 105 14.45 2.63 -2.05
N LEU A 106 15.37 1.68 -2.01
CA LEU A 106 16.61 1.73 -1.25
C LEU A 106 17.79 1.79 -2.21
N THR A 107 18.51 2.90 -2.23
CA THR A 107 19.72 3.08 -3.04
C THR A 107 20.95 2.96 -2.15
N LEU A 108 21.76 1.93 -2.37
CA LEU A 108 23.03 1.71 -1.70
C LEU A 108 24.16 2.30 -2.55
N TYR A 109 25.04 3.05 -1.91
CA TYR A 109 26.15 3.74 -2.58
C TYR A 109 27.50 3.11 -2.24
N LYS A 110 28.43 3.22 -3.20
CA LYS A 110 29.81 2.79 -2.99
C LYS A 110 30.58 3.75 -2.10
N ASP A 111 30.20 5.02 -2.04
CA ASP A 111 30.94 6.09 -1.36
C ASP A 111 30.07 6.78 -0.30
N ARG A 112 30.70 7.51 0.62
CA ARG A 112 29.98 8.26 1.67
C ARG A 112 29.26 9.49 1.11
N LEU A 113 29.76 10.05 0.01
CA LEU A 113 29.15 11.19 -0.66
C LEU A 113 27.90 10.80 -1.48
N CYS A 114 27.56 9.51 -1.51
CA CYS A 114 26.39 8.98 -2.21
C CYS A 114 26.37 9.34 -3.71
N THR A 115 27.53 9.26 -4.37
CA THR A 115 27.68 9.61 -5.80
C THR A 115 27.49 8.40 -6.72
N ILE A 116 27.98 7.21 -6.32
CA ILE A 116 27.97 6.03 -7.17
C ILE A 116 26.99 4.99 -6.60
N ALA A 117 25.84 4.83 -7.27
CA ALA A 117 24.86 3.82 -6.91
C ALA A 117 25.41 2.41 -7.22
N LYS A 118 25.59 1.63 -6.17
CA LYS A 118 26.04 0.23 -6.24
C LYS A 118 24.86 -0.70 -6.52
N GLU A 119 23.78 -0.51 -5.78
CA GLU A 119 22.62 -1.40 -5.78
C GLU A 119 21.36 -0.59 -5.47
N ILE A 120 20.28 -0.85 -6.19
CA ILE A 120 18.99 -0.20 -5.99
C ILE A 120 17.96 -1.31 -5.79
N ARG A 121 17.35 -1.36 -4.60
CA ARG A 121 16.26 -2.28 -4.26
C ARG A 121 14.96 -1.52 -4.30
N GLU A 122 13.96 -2.06 -4.98
CA GLU A 122 12.64 -1.47 -5.12
C GLU A 122 11.59 -2.50 -4.75
N VAL A 123 10.61 -2.07 -3.97
CA VAL A 123 9.45 -2.87 -3.58
C VAL A 123 8.20 -2.19 -4.14
N PHE A 124 7.32 -3.00 -4.71
CA PHE A 124 6.12 -2.54 -5.38
C PHE A 124 4.88 -3.22 -4.81
N VAL A 125 3.76 -2.52 -4.88
CA VAL A 125 2.45 -3.00 -4.45
C VAL A 125 1.42 -2.60 -5.51
N ASN A 126 0.39 -3.42 -5.70
CA ASN A 126 -0.76 -3.16 -6.61
C ASN A 126 -0.40 -2.93 -8.10
N ARG A 127 0.71 -3.51 -8.59
CA ARG A 127 1.04 -3.44 -10.01
C ARG A 127 0.27 -4.46 -10.84
N ALA A 128 -0.20 -4.05 -12.02
CA ALA A 128 -0.92 -4.91 -12.96
C ALA A 128 -0.09 -6.12 -13.47
N ASP A 129 1.23 -5.96 -13.58
CA ASP A 129 2.15 -7.02 -14.00
C ASP A 129 2.58 -7.96 -12.86
N ARG A 130 2.08 -7.75 -11.64
CA ARG A 130 2.41 -8.48 -10.41
C ARG A 130 3.89 -8.42 -10.02
N LEU A 131 4.67 -7.45 -10.51
CA LEU A 131 6.02 -7.19 -10.03
C LEU A 131 5.95 -6.72 -8.58
N TYR A 132 6.67 -7.37 -7.66
CA TYR A 132 6.69 -6.99 -6.24
C TYR A 132 8.07 -6.57 -5.74
N SER A 133 9.14 -7.03 -6.40
CA SER A 133 10.51 -6.65 -6.04
C SER A 133 11.39 -6.52 -7.27
N ARG A 134 12.24 -5.49 -7.29
CA ARG A 134 13.26 -5.30 -8.32
C ARG A 134 14.57 -4.90 -7.67
N VAL A 135 15.65 -5.57 -8.05
CA VAL A 135 17.01 -5.22 -7.64
C VAL A 135 17.82 -4.89 -8.88
N ARG A 136 18.37 -3.67 -8.92
CA ARG A 136 19.23 -3.19 -10.00
C ARG A 136 20.66 -3.06 -9.49
N PHE A 137 21.61 -3.52 -10.29
CA PHE A 137 23.04 -3.34 -10.08
C PHE A 137 23.58 -2.49 -11.25
N PRO A 138 23.56 -1.15 -11.13
CA PRO A 138 23.92 -0.27 -12.24
C PRO A 138 25.31 -0.51 -12.80
N LEU A 139 26.29 -0.79 -11.92
CA LEU A 139 27.68 -1.05 -12.31
C LEU A 139 27.86 -2.37 -13.10
N GLU A 140 26.98 -3.35 -12.87
CA GLU A 140 27.03 -4.65 -13.55
C GLU A 140 26.10 -4.69 -14.78
N GLY A 141 25.25 -3.67 -14.96
CA GLY A 141 24.17 -3.69 -15.94
C GLY A 141 23.18 -4.84 -15.71
N LYS A 142 23.02 -5.29 -14.46
CA LYS A 142 22.15 -6.41 -14.07
C LYS A 142 20.87 -5.88 -13.43
N VAL A 143 19.74 -6.47 -13.81
CA VAL A 143 18.43 -6.22 -13.19
C VAL A 143 17.81 -7.57 -12.85
N SER A 144 17.32 -7.73 -11.63
CA SER A 144 16.56 -8.90 -11.18
C SER A 144 15.17 -8.45 -10.78
N GLU A 145 14.15 -9.11 -11.29
CA GLU A 145 12.74 -8.77 -11.09
C GLU A 145 11.98 -10.00 -10.61
N LEU A 146 11.24 -9.84 -9.52
CA LEU A 146 10.46 -10.91 -8.89
C LEU A 146 8.97 -10.60 -8.97
N PHE A 147 8.19 -11.60 -9.33
CA PHE A 147 6.75 -11.48 -9.60
C PHE A 147 5.94 -12.40 -8.70
N HIS A 148 4.75 -11.96 -8.31
CA HIS A 148 3.79 -12.81 -7.60
C HIS A 148 3.16 -13.85 -8.56
N PRO A 149 2.68 -14.99 -8.04
CA PRO A 149 1.88 -15.95 -8.80
C PRO A 149 0.63 -15.32 -9.43
N GLY A 150 0.08 -15.98 -10.45
CA GLY A 150 -1.16 -15.56 -11.12
C GLY A 150 -0.98 -14.61 -12.31
N ARG A 151 0.24 -14.47 -12.82
CA ARG A 151 0.54 -13.78 -14.09
C ARG A 151 0.28 -14.73 -15.27
N ALA A 152 -0.24 -14.22 -16.39
CA ALA A 152 -0.62 -15.04 -17.55
C ALA A 152 0.52 -15.89 -18.16
N ASN A 153 1.77 -15.46 -18.02
CA ASN A 153 2.96 -16.16 -18.49
C ASN A 153 3.69 -16.95 -17.37
N SER A 154 3.12 -17.00 -16.16
CA SER A 154 3.62 -17.74 -15.00
C SER A 154 5.08 -17.43 -14.65
N LEU A 155 5.55 -16.23 -14.96
CA LEU A 155 6.92 -15.81 -14.70
C LEU A 155 7.10 -15.53 -13.21
N ARG A 156 8.12 -16.12 -12.60
CA ARG A 156 8.50 -15.94 -11.19
C ARG A 156 9.64 -14.96 -11.03
N ASN A 157 10.70 -15.13 -11.83
CA ASN A 157 11.90 -14.31 -11.76
C ASN A 157 12.40 -14.01 -13.18
N LEU A 158 12.81 -12.77 -13.41
CA LEU A 158 13.50 -12.34 -14.62
C LEU A 158 14.81 -11.68 -14.20
N VAL A 159 15.94 -12.23 -14.64
CA VAL A 159 17.23 -11.55 -14.53
C VAL A 159 17.75 -11.18 -15.91
N THR A 160 17.97 -9.89 -16.10
CA THR A 160 18.43 -9.30 -17.35
C THR A 160 19.83 -8.73 -17.15
N TRP A 161 20.76 -9.13 -18.02
CA TRP A 161 22.02 -8.40 -18.19
C TRP A 161 21.96 -7.58 -19.47
N SER A 162 22.15 -6.28 -19.31
CA SER A 162 22.05 -5.31 -20.40
C SER A 162 22.88 -5.74 -21.61
N GLY A 163 22.21 -5.91 -22.75
CA GLY A 163 22.83 -6.25 -24.04
C GLY A 163 23.48 -7.63 -24.14
N ARG A 164 23.31 -8.52 -23.15
CA ARG A 164 24.01 -9.82 -23.12
C ARG A 164 23.06 -11.01 -23.10
N ARG A 165 22.29 -11.18 -22.02
CA ARG A 165 21.42 -12.34 -21.86
C ARG A 165 20.27 -12.06 -20.90
N ARG A 166 19.20 -12.84 -21.02
CA ARG A 166 18.03 -12.83 -20.12
C ARG A 166 17.75 -14.24 -19.61
N GLU A 167 17.53 -14.35 -18.32
CA GLU A 167 17.18 -15.59 -17.63
C GLU A 167 15.78 -15.46 -17.07
N LEU A 168 14.87 -16.32 -17.53
CA LEU A 168 13.48 -16.38 -17.11
C LEU A 168 13.27 -17.66 -16.29
N TYR A 169 12.66 -17.52 -15.12
CA TYR A 169 12.26 -18.63 -14.26
C TYR A 169 10.77 -18.59 -14.06
N PHE A 170 10.10 -19.74 -14.16
CA PHE A 170 8.65 -19.83 -14.12
C PHE A 170 8.16 -20.58 -12.88
N PHE A 171 6.90 -20.36 -12.53
CA PHE A 171 6.13 -21.23 -11.64
C PHE A 171 5.72 -22.47 -12.44
N VAL A 172 6.34 -23.62 -12.14
CA VAL A 172 6.14 -24.87 -12.90
C VAL A 172 4.68 -25.33 -12.82
N GLU A 173 4.07 -25.25 -11.65
CA GLU A 173 2.68 -25.65 -11.40
C GLU A 173 1.66 -24.85 -12.20
N ALA A 174 1.98 -23.59 -12.50
CA ALA A 174 1.10 -22.68 -13.24
C ALA A 174 1.28 -22.80 -14.76
N ARG A 175 2.11 -23.73 -15.26
CA ARG A 175 2.31 -23.96 -16.69
C ARG A 175 2.00 -25.40 -17.08
N LEU A 176 1.25 -25.55 -18.17
CA LEU A 176 0.92 -26.88 -18.71
C LEU A 176 2.10 -27.56 -19.40
N ASP A 177 3.09 -26.79 -19.87
CA ASP A 177 4.26 -27.30 -20.60
C ASP A 177 5.40 -27.78 -19.69
N GLY A 178 5.29 -27.58 -18.37
CA GLY A 178 6.34 -27.92 -17.41
C GLY A 178 7.63 -27.11 -17.56
N LEU A 179 7.61 -25.99 -18.28
CA LEU A 179 8.82 -25.19 -18.52
C LEU A 179 9.32 -24.54 -17.22
N VAL A 180 10.50 -24.96 -16.76
CA VAL A 180 11.11 -24.47 -15.51
C VAL A 180 11.82 -23.14 -15.72
N SER A 181 12.63 -23.04 -16.77
CA SER A 181 13.45 -21.87 -17.05
C SER A 181 13.78 -21.73 -18.53
N ARG A 182 14.05 -20.51 -18.96
CA ARG A 182 14.50 -20.17 -20.32
C ARG A 182 15.63 -19.17 -20.25
N VAL A 183 16.70 -19.44 -20.99
CA VAL A 183 17.86 -18.55 -21.13
C VAL A 183 17.93 -18.04 -22.56
N GLU A 184 17.98 -16.73 -22.73
CA GLU A 184 18.07 -16.07 -24.02
C GLU A 184 19.40 -15.33 -24.10
N ASP A 185 20.29 -15.76 -24.98
CA ASP A 185 21.50 -15.03 -25.31
C ASP A 185 21.21 -14.02 -26.43
N ILE A 186 21.38 -12.73 -26.14
CA ILE A 186 21.14 -11.66 -27.09
C ILE A 186 22.36 -11.53 -28.01
N GLY A 187 22.12 -11.51 -29.33
CA GLY A 187 23.17 -11.28 -30.33
C GLY A 187 23.83 -12.54 -30.90
N LYS A 188 23.43 -13.74 -30.47
CA LYS A 188 23.82 -14.99 -31.14
C LYS A 188 22.80 -15.34 -32.22
N LYS A 189 23.21 -15.36 -33.48
CA LYS A 189 22.39 -15.85 -34.59
C LYS A 189 22.31 -17.37 -34.46
N VAL A 190 21.11 -17.92 -34.29
CA VAL A 190 20.89 -19.38 -34.34
C VAL A 190 21.25 -19.82 -35.76
N ARG A 191 22.23 -20.71 -35.88
CA ARG A 191 22.70 -21.27 -37.14
C ARG A 191 21.93 -22.53 -37.48
#